data_AF-A0A4W5LL23-F1
#
_entry.id   AF-A0A4W5LL23-F1
#
_cell.length_a   1.000
_cell.length_b   1.000
_cell.length_c   1.000
_cell.angle_alpha   90.00
_cell.angle_beta   90.00
_cell.angle_gamma   90.00
#
_symmetry.space_group_name_H-M   'P 1'
#
loop_
_entity.id
_entity.type
_entity.pdbx_description
1 polymer ?
#
loop_
_entity_poly.entity_id
_entity_poly.type
_entity_poly.pdbx_seq_one_letter_code
_entity_poly.pdbx_strand_id
1 'polypeptide(L)' 'MEKHKVKPDSKAFHLLQKLLTMDPIRRITSEQAMQDPYFLEEPLPTSE' A
#
# COMPACT_ATOMS: atom_id res chain seq x y z
N MET A 1 18.01 -12.13 6.30
CA MET A 1 16.65 -11.56 6.43
C MET A 1 16.63 -10.06 6.76
N GLU A 2 17.79 -9.42 7.00
CA GLU A 2 17.87 -7.98 7.33
C GLU A 2 17.83 -7.01 6.14
N LYS A 3 17.75 -7.52 4.91
CA LYS A 3 17.98 -6.74 3.68
C LYS A 3 16.76 -5.91 3.22
N HIS A 4 15.58 -6.15 3.79
CA HIS A 4 14.33 -5.49 3.40
C HIS A 4 13.60 -4.98 4.64
N LYS A 5 14.23 -4.08 5.40
CA LYS A 5 13.55 -3.39 6.51
C LYS A 5 12.57 -2.38 5.92
N VAL A 6 11.39 -2.86 5.53
CA VAL A 6 10.26 -2.00 5.21
C VAL A 6 9.87 -1.29 6.50
N LYS A 7 9.87 0.04 6.47
CA LYS A 7 9.44 0.85 7.60
C LYS A 7 7.94 0.57 7.87
N PRO A 8 7.56 0.06 9.04
CA PRO A 8 6.17 -0.31 9.33
C PRO A 8 5.23 0.90 9.32
N ASP A 9 5.78 2.10 9.56
CA ASP A 9 5.12 3.39 9.49
C ASP A 9 5.01 3.96 8.06
N SER A 10 5.61 3.31 7.05
CA SER A 10 5.53 3.78 5.66
C SER A 10 4.13 3.62 5.06
N LYS A 11 3.75 4.53 4.16
CA LYS A 11 2.49 4.41 3.39
C LYS A 11 2.46 3.13 2.54
N ALA A 12 3.62 2.73 2.01
CA ALA A 12 3.78 1.46 1.30
C ALA A 12 3.36 0.26 2.15
N PHE A 13 3.82 0.20 3.41
CA PHE A 13 3.48 -0.88 4.31
C PHE A 13 1.99 -0.87 4.71
N HIS A 14 1.43 0.31 4.98
CA HIS A 14 0.01 0.44 5.30
C HIS A 14 -0.90 -0.01 4.15
N LEU A 15 -0.58 0.39 2.91
CA LEU A 15 -1.32 -0.07 1.73
C LEU A 15 -1.21 -1.60 1.57
N LEU A 16 -0.02 -2.15 1.74
CA LEU A 16 0.21 -3.60 1.69
C LEU A 16 -0.62 -4.34 2.76
N GLN A 17 -0.66 -3.83 3.98
CA GLN A 17 -1.45 -4.42 5.07
C GLN A 17 -2.96 -4.43 4.75
N LYS A 18 -3.48 -3.35 4.15
CA LYS A 18 -4.89 -3.27 3.72
C LYS A 18 -5.21 -4.29 2.63
N LEU A 19 -4.30 -4.45 1.65
CA LEU A 19 -4.43 -5.42 0.55
C LEU A 19 -4.39 -6.87 1.05
N LEU A 20 -3.50 -7.15 2.02
CA LEU A 20 -3.33 -8.48 2.61
C LEU A 20 -4.24 -8.72 3.83
N THR A 21 -5.42 -8.10 3.85
CA THR A 21 -6.41 -8.36 4.90
C THR A 21 -6.94 -9.79 4.78
N MET A 22 -6.86 -10.53 5.89
CA MET A 22 -7.26 -11.95 5.98
C MET A 22 -8.76 -12.14 5.74
N ASP A 23 -9.59 -11.30 6.35
CA ASP A 23 -11.02 -11.28 6.12
C ASP A 23 -11.32 -10.63 4.76
N PRO A 24 -11.86 -11.39 3.77
CA PRO A 24 -12.08 -10.89 2.42
C PRO A 24 -13.11 -9.76 2.36
N ILE A 25 -14.06 -9.70 3.29
CA ILE A 25 -15.10 -8.66 3.33
C ILE A 25 -14.50 -7.32 3.81
N ARG A 26 -13.40 -7.38 4.57
CA ARG A 26 -12.70 -6.20 5.10
C ARG A 26 -11.51 -5.78 4.24
N ARG A 27 -11.18 -6.55 3.19
CA ARG A 27 -10.11 -6.23 2.25
C ARG A 27 -10.54 -5.06 1.36
N ILE A 28 -9.62 -4.13 1.12
CA ILE A 28 -9.90 -2.95 0.30
C ILE A 28 -10.18 -3.34 -1.16
N THR A 29 -10.98 -2.53 -1.85
CA THR A 29 -11.22 -2.66 -3.29
C THR A 29 -10.06 -2.06 -4.10
N SER A 30 -10.00 -2.38 -5.40
CA SER A 30 -9.03 -1.77 -6.32
C SER A 30 -9.20 -0.25 -6.41
N GLU A 31 -10.43 0.24 -6.47
CA GLU A 31 -10.74 1.67 -6.48
C GLU A 31 -10.21 2.39 -5.24
N GLN A 32 -10.45 1.81 -4.05
CA GLN A 32 -9.93 2.34 -2.78
C GLN A 32 -8.40 2.30 -2.74
N ALA A 33 -7.77 1.26 -3.30
CA ALA A 33 -6.31 1.16 -3.35
C ALA A 33 -5.69 2.23 -4.25
N MET A 34 -6.27 2.52 -5.41
CA MET A 34 -5.78 3.55 -6.34
C MET A 34 -5.87 4.98 -5.75
N GLN A 35 -6.80 5.20 -4.82
CA GLN A 35 -6.96 6.47 -4.10
C GLN A 35 -6.08 6.57 -2.84
N ASP A 36 -5.27 5.56 -2.51
CA ASP A 36 -4.46 5.57 -1.30
C ASP A 36 -3.35 6.65 -1.37
N PRO A 37 -3.08 7.37 -0.26
CA PRO A 37 -2.04 8.41 -0.21
C PRO A 37 -0.64 7.95 -0.60
N TYR A 38 -0.37 6.65 -0.64
CA TYR A 38 0.86 6.10 -1.19
C TYR A 38 1.13 6.56 -2.63
N PHE A 39 0.11 6.61 -3.49
CA PHE A 39 0.27 7.05 -4.90
C PHE A 39 0.30 8.58 -5.08
N LEU A 40 0.08 9.33 -4.01
CA LEU A 40 0.18 10.78 -3.96
C LEU A 40 1.47 11.26 -3.27
N GLU A 41 2.30 10.32 -2.81
CA GLU A 41 3.61 10.58 -2.21
C GLU A 41 4.70 10.54 -3.27
N GLU A 42 5.72 11.40 -3.14
CA GLU A 42 6.91 11.32 -3.99
C GLU A 42 7.69 10.03 -3.71
N PRO A 43 8.11 9.27 -4.73
CA PRO A 43 7.94 9.56 -6.16
C PRO A 43 6.52 9.24 -6.67
N LEU A 44 5.95 10.18 -7.43
CA LEU A 44 4.66 9.96 -8.08
C LEU A 44 4.72 8.78 -9.09
N PRO A 45 3.61 8.05 -9.27
CA PRO A 45 3.53 7.00 -10.27
C PRO A 45 3.73 7.59 -11.68
N THR A 46 4.50 6.89 -12.51
CA THR A 46 4.71 7.24 -13.90
C THR A 46 3.62 6.62 -14.77
N SER A 47 3.00 7.43 -15.63
CA SER A 47 2.39 6.91 -16.86
C SER A 47 3.54 6.36 -17.70
N GLU A 48 3.49 5.11 -18.17
CA GLU A 48 4.54 4.55 -19.03
C GLU A 48 4.95 5.49 -20.19
#